data_AF-A0A7C3YWG7-F1
#
_entry.id   AF-A0A7C3YWG7-F1
#
_cell.length_a   1.000
_cell.length_b   1.000
_cell.length_c   1.000
_cell.angle_alpha   90.00
_cell.angle_beta   90.00
_cell.angle_gamma   90.00
#
_symmetry.space_group_name_H-M   'P 1'
#
loop_
_entity.id
_entity.type
_entity.pdbx_description
1 polymer ?
#
loop_
_entity_poly.entity_id
_entity_poly.type
_entity_poly.pdbx_seq_one_letter_code
_entity_poly.pdbx_strand_id
1 'polypeptide(L)'
;MDKWVLQIINGENFEHILTMVENNVGKVDIKVVSMGPSIIPLFAFGKLRQKIEELIQKGLKLEICSVSIQKAGLEKALPPKGSILKPGLIAISDAVKDGYLYFAIA
;
A
#
# COMPACT_ATOMS: atom_id res chain seq x y z
N MET A 1 14.95 -2.05 -14.30
CA MET A 1 13.54 -1.72 -14.03
C MET A 1 13.54 -0.86 -12.79
N ASP A 2 12.95 0.33 -12.88
CA ASP A 2 12.88 1.24 -11.73
C ASP A 2 12.04 0.61 -10.61
N LYS A 3 12.35 0.96 -9.37
CA LYS A 3 11.70 0.43 -8.17
C LYS A 3 11.23 1.58 -7.30
N TRP A 4 9.94 1.66 -6.98
CA TRP A 4 9.37 2.75 -6.17
C TRP A 4 8.63 2.21 -4.96
N VAL A 5 8.93 2.76 -3.78
CA VAL A 5 8.19 2.48 -2.56
C VAL A 5 7.48 3.74 -2.11
N LEU A 6 6.14 3.68 -2.08
CA LEU A 6 5.27 4.78 -1.71
C LEU A 6 4.80 4.56 -0.27
N GLN A 7 5.14 5.48 0.64
CA GLN A 7 4.51 5.56 1.94
C GLN A 7 3.22 6.38 1.84
N ILE A 8 2.12 5.82 2.34
CA ILE A 8 0.83 6.51 2.45
C ILE A 8 0.48 6.61 3.93
N ILE A 9 0.29 7.83 4.42
CA ILE A 9 -0.10 8.09 5.82
C ILE A 9 -1.56 8.54 5.90
N ASN A 10 -2.00 9.40 4.99
CA ASN A 10 -3.38 9.88 4.90
C ASN A 10 -4.15 9.20 3.76
N GLY A 11 -5.44 8.94 3.97
CA GLY A 11 -6.32 8.33 2.98
C GLY A 11 -6.85 9.30 1.90
N GLU A 12 -6.67 10.60 2.08
CA GLU A 12 -7.21 11.63 1.17
C GLU A 12 -6.66 11.52 -0.26
N ASN A 13 -5.43 11.03 -0.41
CA ASN A 13 -4.74 10.99 -1.71
C ASN A 13 -4.80 9.64 -2.43
N PHE A 14 -5.64 8.69 -1.98
CA PHE A 14 -5.70 7.36 -2.58
C PHE A 14 -5.98 7.38 -4.10
N GLU A 15 -6.87 8.23 -4.57
CA GLU A 15 -7.24 8.26 -6.00
C GLU A 15 -6.07 8.68 -6.90
N HIS A 16 -5.29 9.68 -6.47
CA HIS A 16 -4.09 10.11 -7.17
C HIS A 16 -3.03 9.01 -7.17
N ILE A 17 -2.84 8.36 -6.02
CA ILE A 17 -1.87 7.27 -5.88
C ILE A 17 -2.26 6.09 -6.76
N LEU A 18 -3.54 5.70 -6.78
CA LEU A 18 -4.01 4.59 -7.60
C LEU A 18 -3.89 4.89 -9.09
N THR A 19 -4.12 6.13 -9.49
CA THR A 19 -3.89 6.57 -10.87
C THR A 19 -2.40 6.47 -11.22
N MET A 20 -1.51 6.91 -10.34
CA MET A 20 -0.06 6.81 -10.53
C MET A 20 0.40 5.34 -10.60
N VAL A 21 -0.10 4.48 -9.73
CA VAL A 21 0.16 3.04 -9.74
C VAL A 21 -0.35 2.42 -11.04
N GLU A 22 -1.59 2.70 -11.44
CA GLU A 22 -2.21 2.11 -12.64
C GLU A 22 -1.43 2.42 -13.92
N ASN A 23 -0.90 3.64 -14.04
CA ASN A 23 -0.14 4.04 -15.23
C ASN A 23 1.27 3.46 -15.31
N ASN A 24 1.81 2.96 -14.18
CA ASN A 24 3.20 2.55 -14.04
C ASN A 24 3.39 1.07 -13.65
N VAL A 25 2.35 0.40 -13.14
CA VAL A 25 2.41 -1.03 -12.80
C VAL A 25 2.73 -1.85 -14.05
N GLY A 26 3.70 -2.75 -13.94
CA GLY A 26 4.25 -3.51 -15.07
C GLY A 26 5.37 -2.81 -15.85
N LYS A 27 5.57 -1.50 -15.66
CA LYS A 27 6.75 -0.75 -16.15
C LYS A 27 7.78 -0.51 -15.04
N VAL A 28 7.28 -0.36 -13.81
CA VAL A 28 8.03 -0.10 -12.58
C VAL A 28 7.65 -1.16 -11.55
N ASP A 29 8.61 -1.60 -10.72
CA ASP A 29 8.33 -2.40 -9.53
C ASP A 29 7.78 -1.47 -8.43
N ILE A 30 6.47 -1.49 -8.21
CA ILE A 30 5.82 -0.59 -7.27
C ILE A 30 5.43 -1.32 -6.00
N LYS A 31 5.92 -0.81 -4.88
CA LYS A 31 5.49 -1.15 -3.54
C LYS A 31 4.72 0.01 -2.92
N VAL A 32 3.59 -0.27 -2.32
CA VAL A 32 2.81 0.69 -1.52
C VAL A 32 2.82 0.21 -0.08
N VAL A 33 3.22 1.07 0.84
CA VAL A 33 3.15 0.83 2.29
C VAL A 33 2.12 1.78 2.87
N SER A 34 0.94 1.24 3.20
CA SER A 34 -0.12 2.02 3.87
C SER A 34 0.04 1.92 5.38
N MET A 35 0.05 3.06 6.05
CA MET A 35 0.21 3.17 7.49
C MET A 35 -0.59 4.34 8.07
N GLY A 36 -0.74 4.36 9.39
CA GLY A 36 -1.55 5.37 10.07
C GLY A 36 -3.02 5.29 9.65
N PRO A 37 -3.73 6.43 9.59
CA PRO A 37 -5.14 6.48 9.21
C PRO A 37 -5.45 5.96 7.80
N SER A 38 -4.49 6.01 6.87
CA SER A 38 -4.69 5.54 5.49
C SER A 38 -5.09 4.06 5.38
N ILE A 39 -4.84 3.24 6.40
CA ILE A 39 -5.21 1.82 6.33
C ILE A 39 -6.73 1.63 6.36
N ILE A 40 -7.48 2.52 7.02
CA ILE A 40 -8.91 2.35 7.31
C ILE A 40 -9.73 2.12 6.02
N PRO A 41 -9.63 2.99 4.99
CA PRO A 41 -10.39 2.80 3.76
C PRO A 41 -10.05 1.50 3.00
N LEU A 42 -8.89 0.89 3.24
CA LEU A 42 -8.51 -0.39 2.60
C LEU A 42 -9.36 -1.57 3.09
N PHE A 43 -9.90 -1.49 4.30
CA PHE A 43 -10.73 -2.55 4.89
C PHE A 43 -12.21 -2.40 4.56
N ALA A 44 -12.63 -1.25 4.00
CA ALA A 44 -13.98 -1.06 3.53
C ALA A 44 -14.26 -1.95 2.30
N PHE A 45 -15.43 -2.58 2.26
CA PHE A 45 -15.91 -3.25 1.05
C PHE A 45 -16.39 -2.20 0.04
N GLY A 46 -15.90 -2.25 -1.21
CA GLY A 46 -16.30 -1.31 -2.25
C GLY A 46 -15.34 -1.24 -3.44
N LYS A 47 -15.58 -0.25 -4.31
CA LYS A 47 -14.82 -0.04 -5.55
C LYS A 47 -13.33 0.17 -5.32
N LEU A 48 -12.96 0.87 -4.24
CA LEU A 48 -11.57 1.09 -3.86
C LEU A 48 -10.84 -0.24 -3.63
N ARG A 49 -11.42 -1.12 -2.82
CA ARG A 49 -10.86 -2.44 -2.53
C ARG A 49 -10.73 -3.29 -3.80
N GLN A 50 -11.77 -3.34 -4.63
CA GLN A 50 -11.72 -4.06 -5.90
C GLN A 50 -10.58 -3.57 -6.79
N LYS A 51 -10.45 -2.25 -6.95
CA LYS A 51 -9.38 -1.64 -7.74
C LYS A 51 -7.99 -1.99 -7.21
N ILE A 52 -7.81 -1.98 -5.90
CA ILE A 52 -6.54 -2.36 -5.27
C ILE A 52 -6.21 -3.83 -5.53
N GLU A 53 -7.18 -4.73 -5.36
CA GLU A 53 -6.99 -6.15 -5.62
C GLU A 53 -6.67 -6.42 -7.11
N GLU A 54 -7.27 -5.69 -8.04
CA GLU A 54 -6.91 -5.72 -9.47
C GLU A 54 -5.48 -5.23 -9.72
N LEU A 55 -5.04 -4.16 -9.07
CA LEU A 55 -3.67 -3.66 -9.20
C LEU A 55 -2.65 -4.63 -8.59
N ILE A 56 -2.99 -5.31 -7.51
CA ILE A 56 -2.16 -6.38 -6.92
C ILE A 56 -1.98 -7.51 -7.94
N GLN A 57 -3.05 -7.92 -8.62
CA GLN A 57 -2.96 -8.94 -9.70
C GLN A 57 -2.07 -8.48 -10.86
N LYS A 58 -1.98 -7.18 -11.11
CA LYS A 58 -1.09 -6.58 -12.13
C LYS A 58 0.36 -6.39 -11.67
N GLY A 59 0.67 -6.66 -10.40
CA GLY A 59 2.04 -6.60 -9.86
C GLY A 59 2.29 -5.53 -8.79
N LEU A 60 1.26 -4.82 -8.31
CA LEU A 60 1.40 -3.95 -7.15
C LEU A 60 1.71 -4.77 -5.89
N LYS A 61 2.78 -4.41 -5.17
CA LYS A 61 3.08 -4.96 -3.85
C LYS A 61 2.47 -4.07 -2.76
N LEU A 62 1.29 -4.44 -2.26
CA LEU A 62 0.65 -3.72 -1.15
C LEU A 62 1.08 -4.32 0.20
N GLU A 63 1.71 -3.51 1.03
CA GLU A 63 2.01 -3.82 2.44
C GLU A 63 1.20 -2.90 3.36
N ILE A 64 0.53 -3.47 4.37
CA ILE A 64 -0.31 -2.74 5.32
C ILE A 64 0.33 -2.83 6.71
N CYS A 65 0.48 -1.67 7.35
CA CYS A 65 1.17 -1.55 8.63
C CYS A 65 0.44 -2.32 9.74
N SER A 66 1.01 -3.42 10.22
CA SER A 66 0.44 -4.25 11.29
C SER A 66 0.23 -3.48 12.59
N VAL A 67 1.13 -2.55 12.93
CA VAL A 67 1.00 -1.66 14.10
C VAL A 67 -0.20 -0.72 13.95
N SER A 68 -0.46 -0.24 12.73
CA SER A 68 -1.62 0.61 12.46
C SER A 68 -2.92 -0.19 12.51
N ILE A 69 -2.90 -1.45 12.05
CA ILE A 69 -4.06 -2.37 12.15
C ILE A 69 -4.47 -2.56 13.60
N GLN A 70 -3.50 -2.85 14.47
CA GLN A 70 -3.74 -3.00 15.91
C GLN A 70 -4.30 -1.71 16.53
N LYS A 71 -3.69 -0.56 16.21
CA LYS A 71 -4.16 0.74 16.71
C LYS A 71 -5.59 1.07 16.26
N ALA A 72 -5.99 0.63 15.08
CA ALA A 72 -7.32 0.88 14.51
C ALA A 72 -8.38 -0.17 14.92
N GLY A 73 -8.01 -1.23 15.65
CA GLY A 73 -8.93 -2.31 16.02
C GLY A 73 -9.38 -3.19 14.83
N LEU A 74 -8.54 -3.32 13.80
CA LEU A 74 -8.84 -4.01 12.54
C LEU A 74 -8.28 -5.44 12.48
N GLU A 75 -7.83 -6.02 13.59
CA GLU A 75 -7.13 -7.31 13.63
C GLU A 75 -8.00 -8.47 13.14
N LYS A 76 -9.32 -8.36 13.30
CA LYS A 76 -10.30 -9.35 12.83
C LYS A 76 -10.88 -9.02 11.46
N ALA A 77 -10.53 -7.86 10.89
CA ALA A 77 -11.03 -7.44 9.59
C ALA A 77 -10.20 -8.09 8.47
N LEU A 78 -10.85 -8.36 7.33
CA LEU A 78 -10.19 -8.95 6.19
C LEU A 78 -9.50 -7.87 5.35
N PRO A 79 -8.17 -7.85 5.23
CA PRO A 79 -7.47 -6.91 4.37
C PRO A 79 -7.72 -7.24 2.88
N PRO A 80 -7.40 -6.32 1.95
CA PRO A 80 -7.42 -6.61 0.52
C PRO A 80 -6.66 -7.90 0.18
N LYS A 81 -7.24 -8.74 -0.68
CA LYS A 81 -6.65 -10.02 -1.06
C LYS A 81 -5.28 -9.80 -1.72
N GLY A 82 -4.27 -10.54 -1.25
CA GLY A 82 -2.90 -10.46 -1.77
C GLY A 82 -2.06 -9.35 -1.14
N SER A 83 -2.59 -8.57 -0.20
CA SER A 83 -1.78 -7.68 0.63
C SER A 83 -0.95 -8.43 1.66
N ILE A 84 0.17 -7.83 2.08
CA ILE A 84 1.06 -8.35 3.11
C ILE A 84 0.91 -7.50 4.37
N LEU A 85 0.86 -8.13 5.55
CA LEU A 85 0.83 -7.44 6.83
C LEU A 85 2.24 -7.39 7.43
N LYS A 86 2.76 -6.20 7.67
CA LYS A 86 4.14 -6.00 8.17
C LYS A 86 4.25 -4.68 8.94
N PRO A 87 5.13 -4.53 9.94
CA PRO A 87 5.39 -3.21 10.52
C PRO A 87 5.85 -2.23 9.44
N GLY A 88 5.12 -1.13 9.24
CA GLY A 88 5.25 -0.34 8.02
C GLY A 88 6.61 0.38 7.87
N LEU A 89 7.24 0.83 8.96
CA LEU A 89 8.61 1.38 8.87
C LEU A 89 9.65 0.31 8.52
N ILE A 90 9.43 -0.94 8.94
CA ILE A 90 10.27 -2.07 8.54
C ILE A 90 10.05 -2.39 7.06
N ALA A 91 8.81 -2.39 6.59
CA ALA A 91 8.47 -2.54 5.16
C ALA A 91 9.19 -1.53 4.26
N ILE A 92 9.18 -0.25 4.66
CA ILE A 92 9.87 0.83 3.95
C ILE A 92 11.39 0.63 4.02
N SER A 93 11.94 0.39 5.21
CA SER A 93 13.38 0.13 5.40
C SER A 93 13.88 -1.00 4.50
N ASP A 94 13.15 -2.11 4.45
CA ASP A 94 13.54 -3.26 3.64
C ASP A 94 13.46 -2.94 2.14
N ALA A 95 12.42 -2.21 1.71
CA ALA A 95 12.32 -1.75 0.32
C ALA A 95 13.47 -0.80 -0.05
N VAL A 96 13.83 0.14 0.81
CA VAL A 96 14.97 1.03 0.58
C VAL A 96 16.27 0.23 0.45
N LYS A 97 16.48 -0.78 1.30
CA LYS A 97 17.65 -1.70 1.20
C LYS A 97 17.65 -2.51 -0.10
N ASP A 98 16.47 -2.86 -0.61
CA ASP A 98 16.29 -3.57 -1.89
C ASP A 98 16.44 -2.65 -3.13
N GLY A 99 16.81 -1.38 -2.92
CA GLY A 99 17.08 -0.41 -3.97
C GLY A 99 15.84 0.33 -4.47
N TYR A 100 14.75 0.36 -3.70
CA TYR A 100 13.58 1.16 -4.04
C TYR A 100 13.82 2.65 -3.76
N LEU A 101 13.45 3.50 -4.72
CA LEU A 101 13.33 4.94 -4.52
C LEU A 101 12.11 5.21 -3.63
N TYR A 102 12.33 6.00 -2.58
CA TYR A 102 11.33 6.28 -1.56
C TYR A 102 10.55 7.55 -1.84
N PHE A 103 9.23 7.45 -1.77
CA PHE A 103 8.30 8.58 -1.84
C PHE A 103 7.42 8.61 -0.59
N ALA A 104 7.40 9.73 0.12
CA ALA A 104 6.46 9.98 1.21
C ALA A 104 5.27 10.79 0.66
N ILE A 105 4.08 10.21 0.72
CA ILE A 105 2.84 10.85 0.26
C ILE A 105 2.04 11.24 1.51
N ALA A 106 2.05 12.55 1.79
CA ALA A 106 1.30 13.19 2.86
C ALA A 106 -0.18 13.31 2.48
#